data_AF-A0A7X9BQG8-F1
#
_entry.id   AF-A0A7X9BQG8-F1
#
_cell.length_a   1.000
_cell.length_b   1.000
_cell.length_c   1.000
_cell.angle_alpha   90.00
_cell.angle_beta   90.00
_cell.angle_gamma   90.00
#
_symmetry.space_group_name_H-M   'P 1'
#
loop_
_entity.id
_entity.type
_entity.pdbx_description
1 polymer ?
#
loop_
_entity_poly.entity_id
_entity_poly.type
_entity_poly.pdbx_seq_one_letter_code
_entity_poly.pdbx_strand_id
1 'polypeptide(L)'
;PNSLYEEKILDKDKMIITEFVDHIRAQFYYEYTSEQKADISGSYEILADVECYISQQDSQNTIWKRTFILQPEISFERSQSQDFNISKSIDIQLSQYNEFVRKVTEESKINAETKLTVYMNIDVKVETESGVVEESLSPNMVIPLDASYFNIGGALGEEKPMSIEKTVQVPIPINYTKVYVLIAVDILLIVALVYVLIFTRGVEPDPHERLLNRVFKNHGDRLVALKNKIDETFEYKYEVNSIGDLVRISDEVEKPIIYRFSEDKYEINKFYVINEGEMYFWRVEYPNVDEGEIDDISEETKKLIESIQ
;
A
#
# COMPACT_ATOMS: atom_id res chain seq x y z
N PRO A 1 -33.42 -51.04 32.35
CA PRO A 1 -34.00 -52.21 31.66
C PRO A 1 -35.50 -52.00 31.46
N ASN A 2 -35.98 -52.28 30.25
CA ASN A 2 -37.39 -52.33 29.93
C ASN A 2 -37.68 -53.63 29.17
N SER A 3 -38.89 -53.79 28.66
CA SER A 3 -39.30 -54.99 27.93
C SER A 3 -38.50 -55.25 26.65
N LEU A 4 -37.84 -54.23 26.08
CA LEU A 4 -37.07 -54.32 24.84
C LEU A 4 -35.55 -54.34 25.08
N TYR A 5 -35.07 -53.62 26.08
CA TYR A 5 -33.64 -53.46 26.37
C TYR A 5 -33.29 -54.02 27.75
N GLU A 6 -32.42 -55.03 27.77
CA GLU A 6 -31.86 -55.59 29.00
C GLU A 6 -30.88 -54.60 29.67
N GLU A 7 -30.13 -53.85 28.85
CA GLU A 7 -29.18 -52.84 29.31
C GLU A 7 -29.89 -51.55 29.78
N LYS A 8 -29.26 -50.84 30.73
CA LYS A 8 -29.77 -49.57 31.26
C LYS A 8 -29.30 -48.35 30.47
N ILE A 9 -28.22 -48.49 29.73
CA ILE A 9 -27.57 -47.42 28.98
C ILE A 9 -27.60 -47.86 27.51
N LEU A 10 -28.13 -46.99 26.66
CA LEU A 10 -28.13 -47.20 25.22
C LEU A 10 -26.98 -46.43 24.59
N ASP A 11 -26.37 -47.02 23.57
CA ASP A 11 -25.34 -46.37 22.78
C ASP A 11 -25.95 -45.21 21.96
N LYS A 12 -25.19 -44.11 21.82
CA LYS A 12 -25.62 -42.87 21.16
C LYS A 12 -25.91 -43.05 19.67
N ASP A 13 -25.25 -44.03 19.03
CA ASP A 13 -25.34 -44.27 17.58
C ASP A 13 -26.52 -45.19 17.19
N LYS A 14 -27.35 -45.59 18.16
CA LYS A 14 -28.55 -46.40 17.92
C LYS A 14 -29.79 -45.52 17.80
N MET A 15 -30.80 -46.05 17.12
CA MET A 15 -32.14 -45.44 17.11
C MET A 15 -32.81 -45.69 18.47
N ILE A 16 -33.22 -44.61 19.14
CA ILE A 16 -33.74 -44.61 20.50
C ILE A 16 -35.26 -44.43 20.45
N ILE A 17 -36.00 -45.23 21.20
CA ILE A 17 -37.45 -45.10 21.35
C ILE A 17 -37.72 -44.15 22.52
N THR A 18 -38.40 -43.03 22.26
CA THR A 18 -38.54 -41.90 23.19
C THR A 18 -39.21 -42.30 24.51
N GLU A 19 -40.25 -43.13 24.46
CA GLU A 19 -40.99 -43.60 25.66
C GLU A 19 -40.15 -44.43 26.64
N PHE A 20 -38.99 -44.91 26.20
CA PHE A 20 -38.08 -45.69 27.04
C PHE A 20 -36.92 -44.87 27.61
N VAL A 21 -36.89 -43.56 27.33
CA VAL A 21 -35.86 -42.64 27.81
C VAL A 21 -36.31 -42.00 29.11
N ASP A 22 -35.56 -42.25 30.19
CA ASP A 22 -35.70 -41.52 31.45
C ASP A 22 -34.96 -40.17 31.36
N HIS A 23 -33.65 -40.21 31.10
CA HIS A 23 -32.82 -39.03 30.88
C HIS A 23 -31.69 -39.33 29.89
N ILE A 24 -31.13 -38.28 29.31
CA ILE A 24 -29.91 -38.35 28.48
C ILE A 24 -28.77 -37.74 29.29
N ARG A 25 -27.74 -38.53 29.60
CA ARG A 25 -26.53 -38.03 30.25
C ARG A 25 -25.55 -37.50 29.21
N ALA A 26 -25.42 -36.19 29.10
CA ALA A 26 -24.46 -35.53 28.24
C ALA A 26 -23.14 -35.30 29.00
N GLN A 27 -22.03 -35.75 28.43
CA GLN A 27 -20.69 -35.50 28.94
C GLN A 27 -19.97 -34.55 28.01
N PHE A 28 -19.54 -33.42 28.55
CA PHE A 28 -18.79 -32.39 27.87
C PHE A 28 -17.35 -32.43 28.36
N TYR A 29 -16.42 -32.48 27.41
CA TYR A 29 -15.00 -32.51 27.66
C TYR A 29 -14.29 -31.51 26.77
N TYR A 30 -13.43 -30.70 27.37
CA TYR A 30 -12.51 -29.81 26.68
C TYR A 30 -11.12 -30.01 27.23
N GLU A 31 -10.14 -30.08 26.34
CA GLU A 31 -8.73 -30.23 26.67
C GLU A 31 -7.92 -29.21 25.88
N TYR A 32 -7.10 -28.47 26.62
CA TYR A 32 -6.07 -27.59 26.07
C TYR A 32 -4.71 -28.16 26.44
N THR A 33 -3.81 -28.22 25.46
CA THR A 33 -2.41 -28.62 25.64
C THR A 33 -1.51 -27.71 24.83
N SER A 34 -0.35 -27.34 25.39
CA SER A 34 0.64 -26.47 24.74
C SER A 34 2.07 -26.89 25.06
N GLU A 35 2.99 -26.58 24.14
CA GLU A 35 4.42 -26.87 24.33
C GLU A 35 5.07 -25.96 25.38
N GLN A 36 4.58 -24.73 25.52
CA GLN A 36 5.13 -23.69 26.41
C GLN A 36 4.11 -23.31 27.48
N LYS A 37 4.61 -22.90 28.65
CA LYS A 37 3.75 -22.38 29.72
C LYS A 37 3.09 -21.06 29.27
N ALA A 38 1.80 -20.95 29.55
CA ALA A 38 1.00 -19.78 29.22
C ALA A 38 0.09 -19.39 30.38
N ASP A 39 -0.32 -18.13 30.41
CA ASP A 39 -1.42 -17.68 31.24
C ASP A 39 -2.72 -17.88 30.44
N ILE A 40 -3.56 -18.80 30.93
CA ILE A 40 -4.79 -19.23 30.28
C ILE A 40 -5.96 -18.66 31.07
N SER A 41 -6.83 -17.90 30.41
CA SER A 41 -8.07 -17.41 31.00
C SER A 41 -9.23 -17.64 30.04
N GLY A 42 -10.45 -17.54 30.53
CA GLY A 42 -11.62 -17.74 29.69
C GLY A 42 -12.89 -17.97 30.47
N SER A 43 -13.93 -18.37 29.76
CA SER A 43 -15.19 -18.78 30.35
C SER A 43 -15.85 -19.88 29.53
N TYR A 44 -16.77 -20.60 30.17
CA TYR A 44 -17.61 -21.56 29.50
C TYR A 44 -19.01 -21.57 30.08
N GLU A 45 -19.98 -21.88 29.24
CA GLU A 45 -21.38 -22.07 29.60
C GLU A 45 -21.97 -23.27 28.86
N ILE A 46 -23.09 -23.80 29.35
CA ILE A 46 -23.81 -24.86 28.66
C ILE A 46 -25.26 -24.44 28.50
N LEU A 47 -25.69 -24.33 27.25
CA LEU A 47 -27.01 -23.85 26.85
C LEU A 47 -27.78 -24.93 26.10
N ALA A 48 -29.10 -24.86 26.21
CA ALA A 48 -30.05 -25.72 25.50
C ALA A 48 -31.04 -24.86 24.72
N ASP A 49 -31.03 -24.99 23.40
CA ASP A 49 -31.98 -24.34 22.52
C ASP A 49 -33.08 -25.30 22.09
N VAL A 50 -34.32 -24.96 22.42
CA VAL A 50 -35.49 -25.60 21.82
C VAL A 50 -35.92 -24.77 20.61
N GLU A 51 -35.92 -25.40 19.45
CA GLU A 51 -36.22 -24.74 18.18
C GLU A 51 -37.37 -25.46 17.48
N CYS A 52 -38.32 -24.68 16.94
CA CYS A 52 -39.32 -25.15 16.01
C CYS A 52 -39.02 -24.58 14.62
N TYR A 53 -39.01 -25.44 13.61
CA TYR A 53 -38.54 -25.08 12.29
C TYR A 53 -39.30 -25.84 11.19
N ILE A 54 -39.19 -25.31 9.97
CA ILE A 54 -39.67 -25.98 8.76
C ILE A 54 -38.46 -26.20 7.86
N SER A 55 -38.26 -27.45 7.46
CA SER A 55 -37.26 -27.83 6.47
C SER A 55 -37.86 -27.71 5.06
N GLN A 56 -37.27 -26.87 4.20
CA GLN A 56 -37.64 -26.73 2.79
C GLN A 56 -36.40 -26.92 1.91
N GLN A 57 -36.35 -28.03 1.17
CA GLN A 57 -35.24 -28.43 0.30
C GLN A 57 -33.87 -28.33 1.00
N ASP A 58 -33.16 -27.20 0.82
CA ASP A 58 -31.81 -26.93 1.35
C ASP A 58 -31.79 -25.83 2.43
N SER A 59 -32.96 -25.38 2.90
CA SER A 59 -33.06 -24.32 3.91
C SER A 59 -33.90 -24.74 5.10
N GLN A 60 -33.40 -24.42 6.29
CA GLN A 60 -34.13 -24.57 7.54
C GLN A 60 -34.59 -23.19 8.00
N ASN A 61 -35.90 -22.97 8.10
CA ASN A 61 -36.45 -21.71 8.61
C ASN A 61 -36.97 -21.92 10.03
N THR A 62 -36.34 -21.24 10.99
CA THR A 62 -36.77 -21.26 12.40
C THR A 62 -38.02 -20.38 12.58
N ILE A 63 -39.10 -20.98 13.08
CA ILE A 63 -40.34 -20.28 13.43
C ILE A 63 -40.18 -19.60 14.79
N TRP A 64 -39.70 -20.36 15.77
CA TRP A 64 -39.42 -19.85 17.10
C TRP A 64 -38.28 -20.64 17.74
N LYS A 65 -37.61 -19.98 18.68
CA LYS A 65 -36.49 -20.51 19.44
C LYS A 65 -36.59 -20.04 20.89
N ARG A 66 -36.31 -20.95 21.82
CA ARG A 66 -36.20 -20.62 23.25
C ARG A 66 -34.94 -21.26 23.82
N THR A 67 -34.12 -20.44 24.45
CA THR A 67 -32.87 -20.85 25.11
C THR A 67 -33.10 -21.10 26.60
N PHE A 68 -32.50 -22.17 27.10
CA PHE A 68 -32.45 -22.56 28.50
C PHE A 68 -30.99 -22.64 28.95
N ILE A 69 -30.68 -22.08 30.11
CA ILE A 69 -29.35 -22.14 30.70
C ILE A 69 -29.25 -23.43 31.50
N LEU A 70 -28.45 -24.40 31.04
CA LEU A 70 -28.19 -25.64 31.77
C LEU A 70 -27.06 -25.46 32.79
N GLN A 71 -26.07 -24.66 32.42
CA GLN A 71 -25.03 -24.19 33.31
C GLN A 71 -24.71 -22.73 32.98
N PRO A 72 -24.79 -21.81 33.96
CA PRO A 72 -24.43 -20.42 33.74
C PRO A 72 -22.93 -20.30 33.41
N GLU A 73 -22.55 -19.15 32.87
CA GLU A 73 -21.16 -18.84 32.57
C GLU A 73 -20.27 -18.98 33.82
N ILE A 74 -19.18 -19.74 33.66
CA ILE A 74 -18.14 -19.94 34.68
C ILE A 74 -16.81 -19.50 34.08
N SER A 75 -16.22 -18.45 34.64
CA SER A 75 -14.86 -18.03 34.29
C SER A 75 -13.80 -18.93 34.93
N PHE A 76 -12.67 -19.06 34.27
CA PHE A 76 -11.51 -19.77 34.77
C PHE A 76 -10.22 -19.02 34.43
N GLU A 77 -9.21 -19.19 35.28
CA GLU A 77 -7.87 -18.65 35.09
C GLU A 77 -6.83 -19.66 35.57
N ARG A 78 -5.73 -19.79 34.83
CA ARG A 78 -4.57 -20.64 35.14
C ARG A 78 -3.31 -19.89 34.73
N SER A 79 -2.44 -19.61 35.69
CA SER A 79 -1.15 -18.97 35.39
C SER A 79 -0.07 -20.01 35.13
N GLN A 80 0.78 -19.77 34.14
CA GLN A 80 1.96 -20.58 33.84
C GLN A 80 1.65 -22.09 33.67
N SER A 81 0.52 -22.42 33.03
CA SER A 81 0.08 -23.79 32.78
C SER A 81 0.42 -24.25 31.36
N GLN A 82 0.66 -25.54 31.17
CA GLN A 82 0.83 -26.15 29.85
C GLN A 82 -0.44 -26.87 29.39
N ASP A 83 -1.25 -27.30 30.37
CA ASP A 83 -2.47 -28.05 30.18
C ASP A 83 -3.64 -27.43 30.96
N PHE A 84 -4.85 -27.67 30.46
CA PHE A 84 -6.09 -27.33 31.15
C PHE A 84 -7.21 -28.22 30.62
N ASN A 85 -8.12 -28.63 31.49
CA ASN A 85 -9.31 -29.38 31.09
C ASN A 85 -10.58 -28.88 31.76
N ILE A 86 -11.69 -29.04 31.05
CA ILE A 86 -13.04 -28.88 31.57
C ILE A 86 -13.76 -30.21 31.37
N SER A 87 -14.33 -30.75 32.45
CA SER A 87 -15.18 -31.94 32.39
C SER A 87 -16.48 -31.65 33.10
N LYS A 88 -17.61 -31.77 32.37
CA LYS A 88 -18.95 -31.55 32.90
C LYS A 88 -19.90 -32.65 32.44
N SER A 89 -20.77 -33.07 33.34
CA SER A 89 -21.85 -34.02 33.05
C SER A 89 -23.18 -33.37 33.42
N ILE A 90 -24.13 -33.39 32.49
CA ILE A 90 -25.48 -32.88 32.69
C ILE A 90 -26.49 -33.96 32.32
N ASP A 91 -27.46 -34.18 33.20
CA ASP A 91 -28.57 -35.09 32.96
C ASP A 91 -29.74 -34.28 32.36
N ILE A 92 -30.03 -34.53 31.08
CA ILE A 92 -31.07 -33.87 30.30
C ILE A 92 -32.37 -34.67 30.43
N GLN A 93 -33.35 -34.07 31.09
CA GLN A 93 -34.71 -34.61 31.24
C GLN A 93 -35.51 -34.35 29.95
N LEU A 94 -35.43 -35.27 28.98
CA LEU A 94 -36.04 -35.10 27.65
C LEU A 94 -37.57 -34.84 27.72
N SER A 95 -38.24 -35.46 28.69
CA SER A 95 -39.67 -35.28 28.95
C SER A 95 -40.06 -33.83 29.17
N GLN A 96 -39.27 -33.05 29.91
CA GLN A 96 -39.56 -31.63 30.20
C GLN A 96 -39.58 -30.77 28.92
N TYR A 97 -38.69 -31.06 27.98
CA TYR A 97 -38.62 -30.34 26.70
C TYR A 97 -39.77 -30.75 25.77
N ASN A 98 -40.12 -32.04 25.73
CA ASN A 98 -41.28 -32.52 24.99
C ASN A 98 -42.60 -31.93 25.53
N GLU A 99 -42.77 -31.85 26.85
CA GLU A 99 -43.92 -31.19 27.48
C GLU A 99 -43.99 -29.70 27.12
N PHE A 100 -42.85 -29.01 27.14
CA PHE A 100 -42.78 -27.61 26.72
C PHE A 100 -43.18 -27.43 25.24
N VAL A 101 -42.64 -28.24 24.33
CA VAL A 101 -43.00 -28.21 22.90
C VAL A 101 -44.48 -28.47 22.70
N ARG A 102 -45.05 -29.49 23.35
CA ARG A 102 -46.48 -29.80 23.26
C ARG A 102 -47.34 -28.63 23.71
N LYS A 103 -46.99 -27.99 24.83
CA LYS A 103 -47.70 -26.81 25.32
C LYS A 103 -47.67 -25.65 24.32
N VAL A 104 -46.50 -25.33 23.77
CA VAL A 104 -46.36 -24.26 22.76
C VAL A 104 -47.12 -24.60 21.48
N THR A 105 -47.10 -25.87 21.06
CA THR A 105 -47.86 -26.37 19.90
C THR A 105 -49.36 -26.22 20.12
N GLU A 106 -49.86 -26.57 21.32
CA GLU A 106 -51.26 -26.42 21.69
C GLU A 106 -51.70 -24.95 21.74
N GLU A 107 -50.86 -24.04 22.23
CA GLU A 107 -51.14 -22.60 22.32
C GLU A 107 -51.06 -21.90 20.95
N SER A 108 -50.03 -22.18 20.17
CA SER A 108 -49.76 -21.53 18.88
C SER A 108 -50.53 -22.15 17.71
N LYS A 109 -50.99 -23.40 17.85
CA LYS A 109 -51.55 -24.23 16.77
C LYS A 109 -50.58 -24.49 15.61
N ILE A 110 -49.28 -24.28 15.82
CA ILE A 110 -48.24 -24.55 14.83
C ILE A 110 -47.74 -25.97 15.04
N ASN A 111 -47.92 -26.81 14.02
CA ASN A 111 -47.39 -28.17 14.01
C ASN A 111 -46.27 -28.26 12.96
N ALA A 112 -45.03 -28.22 13.43
CA ALA A 112 -43.81 -28.27 12.62
C ALA A 112 -42.70 -29.01 13.37
N GLU A 113 -41.56 -29.25 12.72
CA GLU A 113 -40.46 -30.03 13.30
C GLU A 113 -39.85 -29.29 14.49
N THR A 114 -39.44 -30.05 15.51
CA THR A 114 -38.81 -29.49 16.70
C THR A 114 -37.55 -30.24 17.10
N LYS A 115 -36.59 -29.52 17.65
CA LYS A 115 -35.33 -30.09 18.14
C LYS A 115 -34.84 -29.37 19.39
N LEU A 116 -34.12 -30.11 20.21
CA LEU A 116 -33.29 -29.61 21.29
C LEU A 116 -31.84 -29.64 20.81
N THR A 117 -31.16 -28.51 20.83
CA THR A 117 -29.72 -28.48 20.60
C THR A 117 -29.00 -28.00 21.86
N VAL A 118 -28.09 -28.81 22.36
CA VAL A 118 -27.29 -28.49 23.56
C VAL A 118 -25.87 -28.16 23.12
N TYR A 119 -25.40 -26.98 23.50
CA TYR A 119 -24.09 -26.43 23.12
C TYR A 119 -23.26 -26.19 24.37
N MET A 120 -21.96 -26.45 24.30
CA MET A 120 -20.99 -25.94 25.27
C MET A 120 -20.21 -24.82 24.60
N ASN A 121 -20.49 -23.57 24.98
CA ASN A 121 -19.72 -22.43 24.50
C ASN A 121 -18.48 -22.29 25.38
N ILE A 122 -17.32 -22.18 24.76
CA ILE A 122 -16.03 -22.05 25.44
C ILE A 122 -15.29 -20.92 24.76
N ASP A 123 -14.92 -19.90 25.53
CA ASP A 123 -14.04 -18.83 25.12
C ASP A 123 -12.74 -18.96 25.91
N VAL A 124 -11.61 -19.06 25.19
CA VAL A 124 -10.28 -19.25 25.77
C VAL A 124 -9.36 -18.16 25.26
N LYS A 125 -8.62 -17.57 26.18
CA LYS A 125 -7.53 -16.63 25.93
C LYS A 125 -6.24 -17.21 26.50
N VAL A 126 -5.22 -17.30 25.65
CA VAL A 126 -3.90 -17.81 25.98
C VAL A 126 -2.89 -16.69 25.78
N GLU A 127 -2.21 -16.31 26.84
CA GLU A 127 -1.18 -15.28 26.85
C GLU A 127 0.20 -15.91 27.11
N THR A 128 1.13 -15.68 26.18
CA THR A 128 2.52 -16.13 26.25
C THR A 128 3.46 -14.94 26.04
N GLU A 129 4.75 -15.12 26.33
CA GLU A 129 5.76 -14.11 25.98
C GLU A 129 5.81 -13.80 24.47
N SER A 130 5.34 -14.72 23.63
CA SER A 130 5.36 -14.58 22.18
C SER A 130 4.11 -13.89 21.61
N GLY A 131 3.07 -13.71 22.43
CA GLY A 131 1.81 -13.08 22.02
C GLY A 131 0.59 -13.65 22.72
N VAL A 132 -0.57 -13.08 22.37
CA VAL A 132 -1.89 -13.46 22.87
C VAL A 132 -2.69 -14.13 21.75
N VAL A 133 -3.36 -15.22 22.06
CA VAL A 133 -4.34 -15.87 21.17
C VAL A 133 -5.67 -16.03 21.89
N GLU A 134 -6.75 -15.79 21.15
CA GLU A 134 -8.13 -15.98 21.61
C GLU A 134 -8.82 -16.98 20.68
N GLU A 135 -9.57 -17.90 21.26
CA GLU A 135 -10.30 -18.94 20.53
C GLU A 135 -11.66 -19.21 21.16
N SER A 136 -12.64 -19.46 20.30
CA SER A 136 -14.00 -19.83 20.68
C SER A 136 -14.42 -21.15 20.03
N LEU A 137 -15.02 -22.02 20.83
CA LEU A 137 -15.53 -23.34 20.45
C LEU A 137 -16.99 -23.50 20.90
N SER A 138 -17.79 -24.18 20.07
CA SER A 138 -19.21 -24.46 20.39
C SER A 138 -19.64 -25.85 19.90
N PRO A 139 -19.02 -26.93 20.42
CA PRO A 139 -19.48 -28.29 20.16
C PRO A 139 -20.93 -28.46 20.60
N ASN A 140 -21.68 -29.28 19.84
CA ASN A 140 -23.12 -29.40 20.03
C ASN A 140 -23.67 -30.79 19.81
N MET A 141 -24.77 -31.05 20.51
CA MET A 141 -25.57 -32.27 20.44
C MET A 141 -27.01 -31.92 20.09
N VAL A 142 -27.53 -32.53 19.02
CA VAL A 142 -28.90 -32.29 18.51
C VAL A 142 -29.77 -33.49 18.80
N ILE A 143 -30.92 -33.26 19.44
CA ILE A 143 -31.91 -34.27 19.81
C ILE A 143 -33.27 -33.84 19.23
N PRO A 144 -33.85 -34.59 18.28
CA PRO A 144 -35.23 -34.36 17.84
C PRO A 144 -36.23 -34.43 19.00
N LEU A 145 -37.21 -33.52 19.02
CA LEU A 145 -38.27 -33.48 20.02
C LEU A 145 -39.62 -33.88 19.42
N ASP A 146 -40.55 -34.31 20.28
CA ASP A 146 -41.90 -34.76 19.92
C ASP A 146 -41.95 -35.88 18.87
N ALA A 147 -40.86 -36.68 18.79
CA ALA A 147 -40.75 -37.83 17.92
C ALA A 147 -40.95 -39.14 18.72
N SER A 148 -41.51 -40.17 18.08
CA SER A 148 -41.68 -41.50 18.71
C SER A 148 -40.36 -42.27 18.85
N TYR A 149 -39.41 -41.99 17.97
CA TYR A 149 -38.04 -42.47 18.02
C TYR A 149 -37.10 -41.42 17.41
N PHE A 150 -35.83 -41.43 17.79
CA PHE A 150 -34.83 -40.47 17.31
C PHE A 150 -33.42 -41.04 17.36
N ASN A 151 -32.51 -40.37 16.68
CA ASN A 151 -31.07 -40.51 16.83
C ASN A 151 -30.49 -39.20 17.37
N ILE A 152 -29.38 -39.29 18.08
CA ILE A 152 -28.65 -38.11 18.56
C ILE A 152 -27.63 -37.71 17.49
N GLY A 153 -27.71 -36.48 17.02
CA GLY A 153 -26.78 -35.90 16.05
C GLY A 153 -25.96 -34.74 16.63
N GLY A 154 -25.38 -33.92 15.75
CA GLY A 154 -24.62 -32.72 16.10
C GLY A 154 -23.11 -32.84 15.83
N ALA A 155 -22.40 -31.73 16.03
CA ALA A 155 -20.94 -31.68 15.95
C ALA A 155 -20.34 -32.03 17.32
N LEU A 156 -20.21 -33.34 17.59
CA LEU A 156 -19.80 -33.89 18.88
C LEU A 156 -18.27 -33.84 19.14
N GLY A 157 -17.48 -33.39 18.16
CA GLY A 157 -16.03 -33.23 18.31
C GLY A 157 -15.52 -32.15 17.35
N GLU A 158 -14.88 -31.12 17.91
CA GLU A 158 -14.11 -30.13 17.17
C GLU A 158 -12.67 -30.16 17.71
N GLU A 159 -11.71 -30.54 16.86
CA GLU A 159 -10.28 -30.33 17.11
C GLU A 159 -9.85 -29.11 16.29
N LYS A 160 -9.34 -28.08 16.96
CA LYS A 160 -8.77 -26.90 16.31
C LYS A 160 -7.32 -26.72 16.76
N PRO A 161 -6.34 -26.83 15.83
CA PRO A 161 -4.95 -26.57 16.16
C PRO A 161 -4.73 -25.05 16.29
N MET A 162 -4.31 -24.61 17.48
CA MET A 162 -3.87 -23.24 17.73
C MET A 162 -2.37 -23.12 17.47
N SER A 163 -1.94 -22.12 16.70
CA SER A 163 -0.52 -21.85 16.40
C SER A 163 -0.16 -20.41 16.69
N ILE A 164 0.94 -20.21 17.42
CA ILE A 164 1.57 -18.89 17.63
C ILE A 164 2.87 -18.86 16.82
N GLU A 165 2.85 -18.18 15.68
CA GLU A 165 4.04 -18.05 14.85
C GLU A 165 4.95 -16.92 15.35
N LYS A 166 6.12 -17.27 15.88
CA LYS A 166 7.17 -16.31 16.22
C LYS A 166 8.02 -16.00 15.00
N THR A 167 7.96 -14.76 14.50
CA THR A 167 8.89 -14.29 13.46
C THR A 167 10.29 -14.15 14.07
N VAL A 168 11.14 -15.16 13.89
CA VAL A 168 12.56 -15.08 14.25
C VAL A 168 13.30 -14.38 13.11
N GLN A 169 13.82 -13.17 13.37
CA GLN A 169 14.77 -12.54 12.45
C GLN A 169 16.09 -13.31 12.50
N VAL A 170 16.28 -14.23 11.55
CA VAL A 170 17.57 -14.90 11.37
C VAL A 170 18.49 -13.92 10.63
N PRO A 171 19.68 -13.58 11.17
CA PRO A 171 20.64 -12.77 10.43
C PRO A 171 21.05 -13.52 9.17
N ILE A 172 20.70 -12.97 8.00
CA ILE A 172 21.10 -13.54 6.71
C ILE A 172 22.64 -13.48 6.65
N PRO A 173 23.33 -14.61 6.42
CA PRO A 173 24.78 -14.59 6.26
C PRO A 173 25.14 -13.66 5.09
N ILE A 174 26.02 -12.70 5.35
CA ILE A 174 26.46 -11.71 4.35
C ILE A 174 27.08 -12.46 3.17
N ASN A 175 26.45 -12.35 2.01
CA ASN A 175 26.98 -12.91 0.78
C ASN A 175 28.08 -11.98 0.25
N TYR A 176 29.33 -12.23 0.69
CA TYR A 176 30.50 -11.43 0.31
C TYR A 176 30.69 -11.33 -1.21
N THR A 177 30.26 -12.32 -2.00
CA THR A 177 30.31 -12.26 -3.46
C THR A 177 29.47 -11.13 -4.03
N LYS A 178 28.25 -10.93 -3.51
CA LYS A 178 27.39 -9.81 -3.94
C LYS A 178 27.97 -8.46 -3.53
N VAL A 179 28.59 -8.40 -2.35
CA VAL A 179 29.25 -7.18 -1.84
C VAL A 179 30.43 -6.79 -2.73
N TYR A 180 31.28 -7.74 -3.12
CA TYR A 180 32.42 -7.45 -4.02
C TYR A 180 31.98 -6.98 -5.40
N VAL A 181 30.88 -7.52 -5.94
CA VAL A 181 30.33 -7.08 -7.24
C VAL A 181 29.84 -5.63 -7.16
N LEU A 182 29.12 -5.26 -6.10
CA LEU A 182 28.65 -3.88 -5.89
C LEU A 182 29.83 -2.89 -5.79
N ILE A 183 30.87 -3.24 -5.03
CA ILE A 183 32.07 -2.40 -4.90
C ILE A 183 32.76 -2.22 -6.27
N ALA A 184 32.86 -3.27 -7.07
CA ALA A 184 33.47 -3.20 -8.39
C ALA A 184 32.67 -2.29 -9.35
N VAL A 185 31.33 -2.33 -9.28
CA VAL A 185 30.45 -1.47 -10.08
C VAL A 185 30.59 0.00 -9.65
N ASP A 186 30.63 0.28 -8.35
CA ASP A 186 30.82 1.65 -7.85
C ASP A 186 32.17 2.24 -8.31
N ILE A 187 33.24 1.45 -8.26
CA ILE A 187 34.57 1.88 -8.75
C ILE A 187 34.50 2.20 -10.26
N LEU A 188 33.84 1.36 -11.06
CA LEU A 188 33.67 1.58 -12.50
C LEU A 188 32.93 2.90 -12.78
N LEU A 189 31.86 3.18 -12.04
CA LEU A 189 31.08 4.42 -12.18
C LEU A 189 31.91 5.66 -11.84
N ILE A 190 32.71 5.59 -10.78
CA ILE A 190 33.61 6.70 -10.40
C ILE A 190 34.64 6.96 -11.50
N VAL A 191 35.25 5.91 -12.07
CA VAL A 191 36.21 6.06 -13.17
C VAL A 191 35.56 6.68 -14.40
N ALA A 192 34.35 6.24 -14.76
CA ALA A 192 33.60 6.81 -15.87
C ALA A 192 33.27 8.30 -15.65
N LEU A 193 32.89 8.67 -14.42
CA LEU A 193 32.63 10.06 -14.04
C LEU A 193 33.88 10.93 -14.20
N VAL A 194 35.03 10.47 -13.70
CA VAL A 194 36.30 11.19 -13.83
C VAL A 194 36.69 11.36 -15.30
N TYR A 195 36.48 10.34 -16.12
CA TYR A 195 36.74 10.40 -17.56
C TYR A 195 35.92 11.50 -18.25
N VAL A 196 34.61 11.57 -17.97
CA VAL A 196 33.73 12.61 -18.52
C VAL A 196 34.16 14.00 -18.07
N LEU A 197 34.53 14.18 -16.79
CA LEU A 197 34.98 15.47 -16.27
C LEU A 197 36.27 15.96 -16.94
N ILE A 198 37.23 15.06 -17.23
CA ILE A 198 38.49 15.44 -17.89
C ILE A 198 38.26 15.72 -19.38
N PHE A 199 37.39 14.95 -20.05
CA PHE A 199 37.24 15.04 -21.51
C PHE A 199 36.21 16.09 -21.97
N THR A 200 35.41 16.66 -21.07
CA THR A 200 34.44 17.71 -21.41
C THR A 200 35.11 19.08 -21.32
N ARG A 201 35.62 19.61 -22.45
CA ARG A 201 36.02 21.02 -22.57
C ARG A 201 34.80 21.90 -22.82
N GLY A 202 34.61 22.93 -21.98
CA GLY A 202 33.55 23.93 -22.16
C GLY A 202 33.80 24.85 -23.34
N VAL A 203 32.78 25.08 -24.16
CA VAL A 203 32.82 26.05 -25.27
C VAL A 203 32.56 27.44 -24.69
N GLU A 204 33.56 28.33 -24.71
CA GLU A 204 33.35 29.74 -24.35
C GLU A 204 32.69 30.52 -25.51
N PRO A 205 31.61 31.29 -25.26
CA PRO A 205 31.01 32.13 -26.29
C PRO A 205 31.87 33.36 -26.57
N ASP A 206 31.95 33.72 -27.86
CA ASP A 206 32.76 34.78 -28.47
C ASP A 206 32.49 36.17 -27.84
N PRO A 207 33.51 37.06 -27.73
CA PRO A 207 33.37 38.39 -27.13
C PRO A 207 32.26 39.25 -27.75
N HIS A 208 31.98 39.10 -29.04
CA HIS A 208 30.94 39.86 -29.74
C HIS A 208 29.53 39.48 -29.26
N GLU A 209 29.26 38.17 -29.12
CA GLU A 209 27.98 37.70 -28.60
C GLU A 209 27.74 38.15 -27.15
N ARG A 210 28.80 38.19 -26.34
CA ARG A 210 28.72 38.68 -24.95
C ARG A 210 28.35 40.16 -24.89
N LEU A 211 28.90 40.99 -25.78
CA LEU A 211 28.62 42.42 -25.82
C LEU A 211 27.21 42.69 -26.33
N LEU A 212 26.79 42.03 -27.41
CA LEU A 212 25.45 42.17 -27.97
C LEU A 212 24.36 41.69 -27.00
N ASN A 213 24.57 40.54 -26.33
CA ASN A 213 23.65 40.06 -25.29
C ASN A 213 23.54 41.04 -24.12
N ARG A 214 24.62 41.75 -23.77
CA ARG A 214 24.59 42.78 -22.71
C ARG A 214 23.72 43.97 -23.12
N VAL A 215 23.82 44.43 -24.36
CA VAL A 215 22.99 45.53 -24.89
C VAL A 215 21.52 45.14 -24.92
N PHE A 216 21.19 43.96 -25.46
CA PHE A 216 19.80 43.46 -25.46
C PHE A 216 19.24 43.28 -24.06
N LYS A 217 20.03 42.78 -23.11
CA LYS A 217 19.59 42.56 -21.73
C LYS A 217 19.36 43.87 -20.96
N ASN A 218 20.23 44.87 -21.15
CA ASN A 218 20.19 46.10 -20.35
C ASN A 218 19.24 47.16 -20.91
N HIS A 219 19.00 47.15 -22.23
CA HIS A 219 18.23 48.18 -22.91
C HIS A 219 17.08 47.63 -23.77
N GLY A 220 16.80 46.32 -23.69
CA GLY A 220 15.85 45.60 -24.54
C GLY A 220 14.46 46.21 -24.65
N ASP A 221 13.92 46.75 -23.55
CA ASP A 221 12.58 47.35 -23.50
C ASP A 221 12.42 48.60 -24.39
N ARG A 222 13.54 49.14 -24.86
CA ARG A 222 13.62 50.40 -25.62
C ARG A 222 14.15 50.21 -27.04
N LEU A 223 14.47 48.97 -27.41
CA LEU A 223 15.00 48.59 -28.72
C LEU A 223 13.86 48.12 -29.63
N VAL A 224 13.79 48.65 -30.85
CA VAL A 224 12.85 48.22 -31.88
C VAL A 224 13.62 47.64 -33.07
N ALA A 225 13.31 46.40 -33.41
CA ALA A 225 13.94 45.66 -34.49
C ALA A 225 13.22 45.92 -35.83
N LEU A 226 13.94 46.43 -36.83
CA LEU A 226 13.44 46.60 -38.19
C LEU A 226 13.91 45.47 -39.11
N LYS A 227 13.02 45.03 -40.01
CA LYS A 227 13.35 44.09 -41.08
C LYS A 227 13.99 44.80 -42.29
N ASN A 228 13.67 46.07 -42.51
CA ASN A 228 14.11 46.83 -43.66
C ASN A 228 15.34 47.67 -43.34
N LYS A 229 16.16 47.97 -44.37
CA LYS A 229 17.26 48.94 -44.23
C LYS A 229 16.67 50.33 -44.01
N ILE A 230 17.28 51.10 -43.12
CA ILE A 230 16.94 52.50 -42.92
C ILE A 230 17.64 53.28 -44.05
N ASP A 231 16.89 54.08 -44.81
CA ASP A 231 17.46 54.94 -45.83
C ASP A 231 18.37 55.97 -45.17
N GLU A 232 19.64 55.99 -45.57
CA GLU A 232 20.68 56.82 -44.97
C GLU A 232 20.62 58.30 -45.40
N THR A 233 19.53 58.75 -46.01
CA THR A 233 19.33 60.12 -46.51
C THR A 233 18.67 61.00 -45.46
N PHE A 234 19.40 61.31 -44.39
CA PHE A 234 19.03 62.31 -43.38
C PHE A 234 19.90 63.56 -43.54
N GLU A 235 19.32 64.73 -43.29
CA GLU A 235 19.97 66.03 -43.51
C GLU A 235 21.13 66.27 -42.52
N TYR A 236 21.03 65.70 -41.31
CA TYR A 236 22.08 65.74 -40.28
C TYR A 236 22.30 64.36 -39.64
N LYS A 237 23.56 63.95 -39.50
CA LYS A 237 23.96 62.67 -38.89
C LYS A 237 25.02 62.89 -37.81
N TYR A 238 24.81 62.28 -36.65
CA TYR A 238 25.71 62.38 -35.50
C TYR A 238 26.05 60.98 -34.96
N GLU A 239 27.34 60.66 -34.90
CA GLU A 239 27.83 59.42 -34.28
C GLU A 239 28.08 59.66 -32.79
N VAL A 240 27.57 58.77 -31.95
CA VAL A 240 27.75 58.84 -30.50
C VAL A 240 28.79 57.84 -30.01
N ASN A 241 29.50 58.16 -28.93
CA ASN A 241 30.63 57.35 -28.45
C ASN A 241 30.20 56.06 -27.75
N SER A 242 28.99 56.00 -27.20
CA SER A 242 28.51 54.83 -26.46
C SER A 242 27.02 54.58 -26.67
N ILE A 243 26.60 53.33 -26.51
CA ILE A 243 25.18 52.97 -26.47
C ILE A 243 24.43 53.70 -25.34
N GLY A 244 25.10 54.01 -24.23
CA GLY A 244 24.51 54.77 -23.12
C GLY A 244 24.16 56.21 -23.49
N ASP A 245 24.98 56.85 -24.32
CA ASP A 245 24.69 58.20 -24.83
C ASP A 245 23.54 58.16 -25.83
N LEU A 246 23.46 57.10 -26.66
CA LEU A 246 22.33 56.88 -27.55
C LEU A 246 21.00 56.70 -26.78
N VAL A 247 21.04 56.00 -25.64
CA VAL A 247 19.88 55.81 -24.75
C VAL A 247 19.44 57.14 -24.13
N ARG A 248 20.38 57.99 -23.71
CA ARG A 248 20.03 59.32 -23.15
C ARG A 248 19.34 60.20 -24.19
N ILE A 249 19.84 60.21 -25.43
CA ILE A 249 19.19 60.92 -26.52
C ILE A 249 17.79 60.35 -26.77
N SER A 250 17.64 59.02 -26.80
CA SER A 250 16.34 58.34 -26.91
C SER A 250 15.35 58.74 -25.82
N ASP A 251 15.81 58.91 -24.56
CA ASP A 251 15.00 59.44 -23.47
C ASP A 251 14.55 60.87 -23.73
N GLU A 252 15.47 61.74 -24.13
CA GLU A 252 15.22 63.18 -24.32
C GLU A 252 14.27 63.46 -25.49
N VAL A 253 14.39 62.70 -26.59
CA VAL A 253 13.49 62.82 -27.75
C VAL A 253 12.24 61.93 -27.67
N GLU A 254 12.07 61.18 -26.57
CA GLU A 254 10.99 60.21 -26.35
C GLU A 254 10.75 59.24 -27.52
N LYS A 255 11.82 58.82 -28.22
CA LYS A 255 11.74 57.91 -29.38
C LYS A 255 12.57 56.65 -29.16
N PRO A 256 12.12 55.48 -29.65
CA PRO A 256 12.83 54.21 -29.45
C PRO A 256 14.17 54.19 -30.21
N ILE A 257 15.09 53.36 -29.73
CA ILE A 257 16.32 53.04 -30.44
C ILE A 257 16.01 51.92 -31.43
N ILE A 258 16.39 52.13 -32.67
CA ILE A 258 16.06 51.27 -33.79
C ILE A 258 17.32 50.55 -34.26
N TYR A 259 17.23 49.28 -34.61
CA TYR A 259 18.31 48.55 -35.26
C TYR A 259 17.77 47.61 -36.34
N ARG A 260 18.64 47.20 -37.28
CA ARG A 260 18.28 46.21 -38.28
C ARG A 260 18.48 44.81 -37.73
N PHE A 261 17.42 44.01 -37.72
CA PHE A 261 17.51 42.61 -37.32
C PHE A 261 18.18 41.76 -38.40
N SER A 262 19.09 40.89 -37.97
CA SER A 262 19.66 39.81 -38.79
C SER A 262 19.79 38.54 -37.94
N GLU A 263 19.71 37.37 -38.57
CA GLU A 263 19.98 36.08 -37.91
C GLU A 263 21.47 35.94 -37.60
N ASP A 264 22.33 36.56 -38.41
CA ASP A 264 23.74 36.69 -38.09
C ASP A 264 23.94 37.84 -37.11
N LYS A 265 24.34 37.50 -35.88
CA LYS A 265 24.62 38.48 -34.84
C LYS A 265 25.73 39.43 -35.24
N TYR A 266 26.69 39.01 -36.07
CA TYR A 266 27.75 39.88 -36.59
C TYR A 266 27.21 40.93 -37.55
N GLU A 267 26.01 40.80 -38.11
CA GLU A 267 25.43 41.86 -38.95
C GLU A 267 24.72 42.96 -38.15
N ILE A 268 24.46 42.75 -36.86
CA ILE A 268 23.82 43.73 -35.96
C ILE A 268 24.88 44.64 -35.36
N ASN A 269 25.31 45.63 -36.12
CA ASN A 269 26.43 46.49 -35.74
C ASN A 269 26.10 47.98 -35.61
N LYS A 270 24.86 48.40 -35.87
CA LYS A 270 24.46 49.81 -35.80
C LYS A 270 23.08 49.97 -35.17
N PHE A 271 23.00 50.93 -34.25
CA PHE A 271 21.79 51.32 -33.53
C PHE A 271 21.53 52.81 -33.79
N TYR A 272 20.26 53.21 -33.92
CA TYR A 272 19.86 54.53 -34.40
C TYR A 272 18.73 55.15 -33.57
N VAL A 273 18.70 56.48 -33.46
CA VAL A 273 17.56 57.27 -32.99
C VAL A 273 17.28 58.36 -34.02
N ILE A 274 16.03 58.52 -34.44
CA ILE A 274 15.65 59.44 -35.53
C ILE A 274 14.74 60.55 -34.98
N ASN A 275 15.13 61.81 -35.14
CA ASN A 275 14.32 62.94 -34.70
C ASN A 275 14.23 64.06 -35.75
N GLU A 276 13.04 64.32 -36.29
CA GLU A 276 12.67 65.49 -37.12
C GLU A 276 13.68 65.95 -38.19
N GLY A 277 14.47 65.01 -38.74
CA GLY A 277 15.49 65.27 -39.79
C GLY A 277 16.93 64.93 -39.39
N GLU A 278 17.17 64.67 -38.11
CA GLU A 278 18.47 64.29 -37.53
C GLU A 278 18.51 62.79 -37.19
N MET A 279 19.65 62.15 -37.48
CA MET A 279 19.91 60.75 -37.12
C MET A 279 21.11 60.66 -36.19
N TYR A 280 20.88 60.12 -34.99
CA TYR A 280 21.94 59.74 -34.07
C TYR A 280 22.20 58.25 -34.18
N PHE A 281 23.46 57.83 -34.28
CA PHE A 281 23.78 56.40 -34.37
C PHE A 281 25.01 56.00 -33.57
N TRP A 282 25.02 54.76 -33.10
CA TRP A 282 26.15 54.12 -32.46
C TRP A 282 26.54 52.86 -33.24
N ARG A 283 27.84 52.67 -33.46
CA ARG A 283 28.40 51.50 -34.13
C ARG A 283 29.16 50.61 -33.15
N VAL A 284 28.95 49.31 -33.27
CA VAL A 284 29.78 48.30 -32.60
C VAL A 284 31.04 48.09 -33.45
N GLU A 285 32.19 48.52 -32.95
CA GLU A 285 33.49 48.26 -33.60
C GLU A 285 33.92 46.81 -33.39
N TYR A 286 34.34 46.13 -34.46
CA TYR A 286 35.00 44.84 -34.37
C TYR A 286 36.50 45.06 -34.13
N PRO A 287 37.14 44.31 -33.22
CA PRO A 287 38.57 44.10 -33.36
C PRO A 287 38.80 43.33 -34.68
N ASN A 288 39.58 43.92 -35.60
CA ASN A 288 40.04 43.23 -36.81
C ASN A 288 40.70 41.90 -36.39
N VAL A 289 40.17 40.78 -36.86
CA VAL A 289 40.88 39.50 -36.82
C VAL A 289 41.75 39.49 -38.08
N ASP A 290 43.05 39.69 -37.91
CA ASP A 290 44.04 39.59 -38.99
C ASP A 290 43.94 38.21 -39.67
N GLU A 291 43.82 38.22 -41.01
CA GLU A 291 43.78 37.06 -41.91
C GLU A 291 45.14 36.29 -42.00
N GLY A 292 46.00 36.40 -40.99
CA GLY A 292 47.41 35.99 -41.07
C GLY A 292 47.79 34.61 -40.49
N GLU A 293 46.93 33.96 -39.69
CA GLU A 293 47.30 32.70 -39.00
C GLU A 293 46.86 31.41 -39.70
N ILE A 294 46.24 31.51 -40.89
CA ILE A 294 45.76 30.32 -41.62
C ILE A 294 46.89 29.66 -42.45
N ASP A 295 47.93 30.40 -42.84
CA ASP A 295 49.01 29.88 -43.67
C ASP A 295 50.07 29.06 -42.91
N ASP A 296 50.30 29.33 -41.62
CA ASP A 296 51.31 28.59 -40.82
C ASP A 296 50.87 27.15 -40.50
N ILE A 297 49.56 26.92 -40.37
CA ILE A 297 48.99 25.58 -40.08
C ILE A 297 49.08 24.66 -41.32
N SER A 298 49.07 25.25 -42.52
CA SER A 298 49.20 24.54 -43.81
C SER A 298 50.63 24.03 -44.06
N GLU A 299 51.66 24.79 -43.67
CA GLU A 299 53.07 24.42 -43.80
C GLU A 299 53.47 23.29 -42.84
N GLU A 300 53.02 23.34 -41.57
CA GLU A 300 53.29 22.28 -40.59
C GLU A 300 52.60 20.96 -40.94
N THR A 301 51.36 21.01 -41.44
CA THR A 301 50.64 19.80 -41.87
C THR A 301 51.27 19.15 -43.11
N LYS A 302 51.87 19.94 -44.02
CA LYS A 302 52.57 19.43 -45.19
C LYS A 302 53.90 18.74 -44.84
N LYS A 303 54.67 19.30 -43.89
CA LYS A 303 55.91 18.69 -43.36
C LYS A 303 55.66 17.37 -42.62
N LEU A 304 54.51 17.25 -41.93
CA LEU A 304 54.17 16.03 -41.21
C LEU A 304 53.83 14.87 -42.17
N ILE A 305 53.19 15.16 -43.31
CA ILE A 305 52.79 14.16 -44.31
C ILE A 305 54.02 13.61 -45.08
N GLU A 306 55.02 14.44 -45.39
CA GLU A 306 56.28 13.99 -46.02
C GLU A 306 57.15 13.13 -45.09
N SER A 307 56.98 13.21 -43.77
CA SER A 307 57.76 12.41 -42.80
C SER A 307 57.29 10.95 -42.65
N ILE A 308 56.19 10.58 -43.31
CA ILE A 308 55.52 9.26 -43.17
C ILE A 308 55.60 8.42 -44.47
N GLN A 309 56.21 8.91 -45.55
CA GLN A 309 56.55 8.12 -46.77
C GLN A 309 58.02 7.72 -46.80
#